data_AF-A0A5J4P0V2-F1
#
_entry.id   AF-A0A5J4P0V2-F1
#
_cell.length_a   1.000
_cell.length_b   1.000
_cell.length_c   1.000
_cell.angle_alpha   90.00
_cell.angle_beta   90.00
_cell.angle_gamma   90.00
#
_symmetry.space_group_name_H-M   'P 1'
#
loop_
_entity.id
_entity.type
_entity.pdbx_description
1 polymer ?
#
loop_
_entity_poly.entity_id
_entity_poly.type
_entity_poly.pdbx_seq_one_letter_code
_entity_poly.pdbx_strand_id
1 'polypeptide(L)'
;MASGRAPTTFSMVQKLIKMRKHPSLQWGKFKLLETQPEVIGQRLEIFTREAEGYAAIVAVLDDPERDNADKRAGVMIDLSLVCKNVTARLIHPPNEMEVDVSMFADKIYINMKDQPTVHLFECV
;
A
#
# COMPACT_ATOMS: atom_id res chain seq x y z
N MET A 1 13.71 16.47 -23.20
CA MET A 1 12.57 15.56 -23.00
C MET A 1 13.10 14.15 -22.79
N ALA A 2 13.08 13.61 -21.58
CA ALA A 2 13.58 12.25 -21.31
C ALA A 2 12.44 11.24 -21.52
N SER A 3 12.15 10.94 -22.79
CA SER A 3 11.33 9.81 -23.19
C SER A 3 12.12 8.53 -22.93
N GLY A 4 11.75 7.71 -21.93
CA GLY A 4 12.42 6.41 -21.74
C GLY A 4 12.38 5.76 -20.35
N ARG A 5 11.77 6.35 -19.32
CA ARG A 5 11.64 5.68 -18.00
C ARG A 5 10.17 5.58 -17.59
N ALA A 6 9.44 4.70 -18.26
CA ALA A 6 8.18 4.21 -17.70
C ALA A 6 8.46 3.61 -16.30
N PRO A 7 7.51 3.65 -15.36
CA PRO A 7 7.71 3.08 -14.03
C PRO A 7 8.02 1.58 -14.12
N THR A 8 9.24 1.19 -13.73
CA THR A 8 9.72 -0.19 -13.76
C THR A 8 9.82 -0.76 -12.34
N THR A 9 9.92 -2.09 -12.23
CA THR A 9 10.26 -2.78 -10.98
C THR A 9 11.54 -2.21 -10.35
N PHE A 10 12.53 -1.84 -11.17
CA PHE A 10 13.75 -1.20 -10.66
C PHE A 10 13.46 0.16 -10.01
N SER A 11 12.63 1.00 -10.64
CA SER A 11 12.23 2.29 -10.06
C SER A 11 11.42 2.13 -8.76
N MET A 12 10.59 1.10 -8.68
CA MET A 12 9.88 0.72 -7.45
C MET A 12 10.88 0.35 -6.35
N VAL A 13 11.83 -0.54 -6.64
CA VAL A 13 12.87 -0.96 -5.68
C VAL A 13 13.69 0.24 -5.20
N GLN A 14 14.07 1.16 -6.09
CA GLN A 14 14.76 2.38 -5.70
C GLN A 14 13.92 3.26 -4.75
N LYS A 15 12.60 3.39 -4.97
CA LYS A 15 11.70 4.11 -4.07
C LYS A 15 11.59 3.41 -2.71
N LEU A 16 11.44 2.08 -2.69
CA LEU A 16 11.41 1.28 -1.46
C LEU A 16 12.69 1.46 -0.63
N ILE A 17 13.86 1.43 -1.26
CA ILE A 17 15.15 1.65 -0.59
C ILE A 17 15.22 3.06 0.03
N LYS A 18 14.72 4.09 -0.67
CA LYS A 18 14.66 5.45 -0.12
C LYS A 18 13.70 5.52 1.07
N MET A 19 12.51 4.93 0.93
CA MET A 19 11.50 4.89 1.99
C MET A 19 11.96 4.13 3.22
N ARG A 20 12.80 3.10 3.08
CA ARG A 20 13.36 2.37 4.22
C ARG A 20 14.10 3.27 5.22
N LYS A 21 14.48 4.50 4.85
CA LYS A 21 15.04 5.49 5.79
C LYS A 21 14.01 6.13 6.73
N HIS A 22 12.71 5.94 6.46
CA HIS A 22 11.65 6.42 7.33
C HIS A 22 11.72 5.69 8.69
N PRO A 23 11.76 6.41 9.83
CA PRO A 23 11.85 5.83 11.17
C PRO A 23 10.89 4.67 11.45
N SER A 24 9.62 4.84 11.09
CA SER A 24 8.60 3.79 11.23
C SER A 24 8.94 2.50 10.46
N LEU A 25 9.62 2.60 9.31
CA LEU A 25 10.07 1.44 8.54
C LEU A 25 11.38 0.83 9.07
N GLN A 26 12.24 1.62 9.71
CA GLN A 26 13.50 1.14 10.28
C GLN A 26 13.29 0.37 11.59
N TRP A 27 12.59 0.97 12.55
CA TRP A 27 12.45 0.43 13.90
C TRP A 27 11.01 0.49 14.44
N GLY A 28 10.05 0.95 13.63
CA GLY A 28 8.64 0.92 14.03
C GLY A 28 8.11 -0.49 14.20
N LYS A 29 7.17 -0.64 15.14
CA LYS A 29 6.46 -1.90 15.43
C LYS A 29 5.68 -2.33 14.20
N PHE A 30 5.68 -3.63 13.94
CA PHE A 30 4.86 -4.24 12.90
C PHE A 30 3.52 -4.67 13.50
N LYS A 31 2.42 -4.36 12.80
CA LYS A 31 1.09 -4.85 13.15
C LYS A 31 0.35 -5.22 11.87
N LEU A 32 0.07 -6.52 11.72
CA LEU A 32 -0.81 -7.02 10.68
C LEU A 32 -2.25 -6.55 10.98
N LEU A 33 -2.95 -6.03 9.97
CA LEU A 33 -4.36 -5.68 10.09
C LEU A 33 -5.18 -6.91 9.74
N GLU A 34 -5.61 -7.63 10.78
CA GLU A 34 -6.54 -8.77 10.68
C GLU A 34 -7.98 -8.32 10.39
N THR A 35 -8.22 -7.02 10.36
CA THR A 35 -9.54 -6.40 10.24
C THR A 35 -9.98 -6.43 8.78
N GLN A 36 -10.61 -7.55 8.40
CA GLN A 36 -11.79 -7.70 7.52
C GLN A 36 -11.75 -9.08 6.83
N PRO A 37 -11.92 -10.20 7.57
CA PRO A 37 -11.83 -11.56 6.99
C PRO A 37 -12.84 -11.84 5.86
N GLU A 38 -13.93 -11.07 5.78
CA GLU A 38 -14.91 -11.16 4.69
C GLU A 38 -14.46 -10.43 3.40
N VAL A 39 -13.47 -9.54 3.50
CA VAL A 39 -13.04 -8.63 2.43
C VAL A 39 -11.58 -8.90 2.02
N ILE A 40 -10.75 -9.33 2.96
CA ILE A 40 -9.34 -9.68 2.82
C ILE A 40 -9.27 -11.21 2.70
N GLY A 41 -9.37 -11.74 1.47
CA GLY A 41 -9.04 -13.14 1.20
C GLY A 41 -7.55 -13.41 1.44
N GLN A 42 -7.06 -14.65 1.26
CA GLN A 42 -5.63 -14.97 1.41
C GLN A 42 -4.71 -14.19 0.44
N ARG A 43 -5.32 -13.56 -0.56
CA ARG A 43 -4.69 -12.73 -1.59
C ARG A 43 -4.21 -11.36 -1.12
N LEU A 44 -4.88 -10.73 -0.16
CA LEU A 44 -4.53 -9.39 0.32
C LEU A 44 -3.82 -9.46 1.66
N GLU A 45 -2.72 -8.73 1.79
CA GLU A 45 -2.00 -8.57 3.05
C GLU A 45 -1.89 -7.08 3.38
N ILE A 46 -2.44 -6.69 4.52
CA ILE A 46 -2.41 -5.30 4.99
C ILE A 46 -1.69 -5.27 6.33
N PHE A 47 -0.65 -4.45 6.42
CA PHE A 47 0.06 -4.26 7.68
C PHE A 47 0.51 -2.82 7.86
N THR A 48 0.79 -2.48 9.11
CA THR A 48 1.27 -1.17 9.52
C THR A 48 2.65 -1.26 10.14
N ARG A 49 3.42 -0.18 9.98
CA ARG A 49 4.69 0.06 10.62
C ARG A 49 4.62 1.41 11.33
N GLU A 50 4.75 1.40 12.66
CA GLU A 50 4.54 2.58 13.51
C GLU A 50 5.68 2.77 14.51
N ALA A 51 6.25 3.96 14.55
CA ALA A 51 7.21 4.37 15.57
C ALA A 51 6.69 5.60 16.31
N GLU A 52 6.90 5.63 17.62
CA GLU A 52 6.47 6.76 18.46
C GLU A 52 7.10 8.07 17.97
N GLY A 53 6.27 9.10 17.77
CA GLY A 53 6.69 10.42 17.28
C GLY A 53 6.87 10.53 15.77
N TYR A 54 6.55 9.49 14.98
CA TYR A 54 6.67 9.48 13.52
C TYR A 54 5.39 9.01 12.84
N ALA A 55 5.18 9.42 11.58
CA ALA A 55 4.03 8.99 10.80
C ALA A 55 4.00 7.46 10.63
N ALA A 56 2.84 6.84 10.81
CA ALA A 56 2.67 5.42 10.53
C ALA A 56 2.70 5.19 9.01
N ILE A 57 3.28 4.05 8.61
CA ILE A 57 3.25 3.58 7.23
C ILE A 57 2.30 2.38 7.15
N VAL A 58 1.38 2.41 6.19
CA VAL A 58 0.49 1.29 5.88
C VAL A 58 0.89 0.69 4.54
N ALA A 59 1.08 -0.63 4.52
CA ALA A 59 1.36 -1.39 3.32
C ALA A 59 0.15 -2.25 2.97
N VAL A 60 -0.24 -2.22 1.70
CA VAL A 60 -1.23 -3.12 1.11
C VAL A 60 -0.55 -3.89 -0.01
N LEU A 61 -0.55 -5.21 0.11
CA LEU A 61 0.01 -6.13 -0.87
C LEU A 61 -1.13 -6.98 -1.44
N ASP A 62 -1.22 -7.04 -2.76
CA ASP A 62 -2.10 -7.94 -3.48
C ASP A 62 -1.23 -8.98 -4.21
N ASP A 63 -1.45 -10.26 -3.92
CA ASP A 63 -0.74 -11.37 -4.52
C ASP A 63 -1.74 -12.39 -5.11
N PRO A 64 -2.02 -12.34 -6.43
CA PRO A 64 -2.99 -13.22 -7.07
C PRO A 64 -2.61 -14.71 -7.00
N GLU A 65 -1.34 -15.05 -6.71
CA GLU A 65 -0.91 -16.45 -6.58
C GLU A 65 -1.36 -17.09 -5.26
N ARG A 66 -1.67 -16.27 -4.23
CA ARG A 66 -2.11 -16.78 -2.91
C ARG A 66 -3.56 -17.24 -2.88
N ASP A 67 -4.42 -16.65 -3.71
CA ASP A 67 -5.81 -17.07 -3.87
C ASP A 67 -6.27 -16.75 -5.30
N ASN A 68 -6.16 -17.75 -6.15
CA ASN A 68 -6.54 -17.68 -7.56
C ASN A 68 -8.05 -17.88 -7.79
N ALA A 69 -8.82 -18.19 -6.74
CA ALA A 69 -10.28 -18.30 -6.81
C ALA A 69 -10.95 -16.93 -6.64
N ASP A 70 -10.28 -15.97 -5.99
CA ASP A 70 -10.75 -14.61 -5.84
C ASP A 70 -10.62 -13.79 -7.14
N LYS A 71 -11.74 -13.64 -7.85
CA LYS A 71 -11.87 -12.92 -9.12
C LYS A 71 -12.42 -11.51 -8.99
N ARG A 72 -12.42 -10.93 -7.79
CA ARG A 72 -12.89 -9.55 -7.60
C ARG A 72 -12.03 -8.58 -8.40
N ALA A 73 -12.67 -7.61 -9.05
CA ALA A 73 -11.95 -6.57 -9.80
C ALA A 73 -11.20 -5.59 -8.88
N GLY A 74 -11.61 -5.52 -7.61
CA GLY A 74 -10.95 -4.71 -6.60
C GLY A 74 -11.73 -4.70 -5.29
N VAL A 75 -11.18 -4.00 -4.32
CA VAL A 75 -11.68 -3.95 -2.95
C VAL A 75 -11.60 -2.53 -2.41
N MET A 76 -12.55 -2.14 -1.57
CA MET A 76 -12.49 -0.90 -0.81
C MET A 76 -12.01 -1.20 0.60
N ILE A 77 -10.94 -0.54 1.02
CA ILE A 77 -10.30 -0.71 2.32
C ILE A 77 -10.53 0.55 3.15
N ASP A 78 -10.85 0.33 4.42
CA ASP A 78 -10.97 1.36 5.43
C ASP A 78 -9.76 1.30 6.37
N LEU A 79 -8.89 2.30 6.29
CA LEU A 79 -7.72 2.51 7.13
C LEU A 79 -7.95 3.58 8.21
N SER A 80 -9.19 4.04 8.41
CA SER A 80 -9.55 5.09 9.38
C SER A 80 -9.23 4.70 10.84
N LEU A 81 -9.16 3.40 11.13
CA LEU A 81 -8.71 2.85 12.42
C LEU A 81 -7.22 3.10 12.69
N VAL A 82 -6.42 3.39 11.65
CA VAL A 82 -5.00 3.71 11.76
C VAL A 82 -4.78 5.22 11.75
N CYS A 83 -5.35 5.91 10.76
CA CYS A 83 -5.23 7.36 10.64
C CYS A 83 -6.38 7.94 9.81
N LYS A 84 -6.67 9.24 9.97
CA LYS A 84 -7.78 9.90 9.27
C LYS A 84 -7.49 10.10 7.79
N ASN A 85 -6.27 10.54 7.49
CA ASN A 85 -5.81 10.82 6.14
C ASN A 85 -4.52 10.05 5.86
N VAL A 86 -4.33 9.71 4.59
CA VAL A 86 -3.11 9.08 4.10
C VAL A 86 -2.60 9.77 2.84
N THR A 87 -1.31 9.62 2.57
CA THR A 87 -0.69 9.98 1.30
C THR A 87 -0.08 8.73 0.68
N ALA A 88 -0.41 8.42 -0.57
CA ALA A 88 0.23 7.33 -1.29
C ALA A 88 1.68 7.71 -1.62
N ARG A 89 2.67 6.97 -1.11
CA ARG A 89 4.10 7.19 -1.39
C ARG A 89 4.64 6.27 -2.48
N LEU A 90 4.03 5.10 -2.60
CA LEU A 90 4.34 4.14 -3.64
C LEU A 90 3.08 3.44 -4.10
N ILE A 91 2.92 3.35 -5.41
CA ILE A 91 1.94 2.49 -6.04
C ILE A 91 2.64 1.78 -7.18
N HIS A 92 2.61 0.45 -7.15
CA HIS A 92 3.21 -0.37 -8.19
C HIS A 92 2.34 -1.61 -8.47
N PRO A 93 2.02 -1.89 -9.74
CA PRO A 93 2.20 -1.03 -10.91
C PRO A 93 1.42 0.29 -10.77
N PRO A 94 1.82 1.36 -11.49
CA PRO A 94 1.07 2.62 -11.47
C PRO A 94 -0.38 2.42 -11.88
N ASN A 95 -1.29 3.11 -11.21
CA ASN A 95 -2.72 3.13 -11.52
C ASN A 95 -3.24 4.58 -11.51
N GLU A 96 -4.56 4.76 -11.48
CA GLU A 96 -5.21 6.08 -11.50
C GLU A 96 -5.06 6.86 -10.19
N MET A 97 -4.60 6.23 -9.10
CA MET A 97 -4.42 6.88 -7.81
C MET A 97 -3.15 7.74 -7.84
N GLU A 98 -3.29 8.99 -7.42
CA GLU A 98 -2.19 9.96 -7.43
C GLU A 98 -1.22 9.72 -6.25
N VAL A 99 0.07 9.68 -6.57
CA VAL A 99 1.15 9.57 -5.59
C VAL A 99 1.48 10.98 -5.06
N ASP A 100 1.81 11.07 -3.77
CA ASP A 100 2.13 12.30 -3.05
C ASP A 100 0.94 13.28 -2.87
N VAL A 101 -0.28 12.78 -3.04
CA VAL A 101 -1.54 13.51 -2.77
C VAL A 101 -2.25 12.91 -1.55
N SER A 102 -2.69 13.77 -0.63
CA SER A 102 -3.41 13.36 0.57
C SER A 102 -4.87 13.02 0.25
N MET A 103 -5.36 11.93 0.82
CA MET A 103 -6.72 11.43 0.67
C MET A 103 -7.27 10.89 1.99
N PHE A 104 -8.59 10.79 2.10
CA PHE A 104 -9.23 10.17 3.27
C PHE A 104 -8.94 8.67 3.32
N ALA A 105 -8.69 8.18 4.53
CA ALA A 105 -8.29 6.81 4.76
C ALA A 105 -9.48 5.81 4.77
N ASP A 106 -10.72 6.29 4.75
CA ASP A 106 -11.94 5.48 4.88
C ASP A 106 -12.36 4.76 3.59
N LYS A 107 -11.85 5.21 2.43
CA LYS A 107 -12.33 4.80 1.11
C LYS A 107 -11.20 4.60 0.10
N ILE A 108 -10.26 3.71 0.42
CA ILE A 108 -9.14 3.42 -0.46
C ILE A 108 -9.49 2.25 -1.37
N TYR A 109 -9.58 2.49 -2.68
CA TYR A 109 -9.83 1.44 -3.65
C TYR A 109 -8.53 0.78 -4.13
N ILE A 110 -8.44 -0.54 -3.98
CA ILE A 110 -7.33 -1.35 -4.48
C ILE A 110 -7.82 -2.20 -5.64
N ASN A 111 -7.15 -2.06 -6.78
CA ASN A 111 -7.47 -2.82 -7.98
C ASN A 111 -6.79 -4.19 -7.93
N MET A 112 -7.58 -5.26 -8.01
CA MET A 112 -7.12 -6.65 -7.86
C MET A 112 -7.07 -7.35 -9.22
N LYS A 113 -6.18 -6.88 -10.11
CA LYS A 113 -5.97 -7.50 -11.44
C LYS A 113 -5.10 -8.76 -11.33
N ASP A 114 -4.90 -9.48 -12.43
CA ASP A 114 -4.06 -10.70 -12.47
C ASP A 114 -2.54 -10.44 -12.34
N GLN A 115 -2.13 -9.35 -11.70
CA GLN A 115 -0.73 -9.01 -11.44
C GLN A 115 -0.55 -8.58 -9.98
N PRO A 116 0.57 -8.93 -9.32
CA PRO A 116 0.84 -8.48 -7.96
C PRO A 116 0.88 -6.95 -7.87
N THR A 117 0.32 -6.39 -6.80
CA THR A 117 0.36 -4.95 -6.55
C THR A 117 0.84 -4.59 -5.16
N VAL A 118 1.49 -3.45 -5.05
CA VAL A 118 2.09 -2.91 -3.83
C VAL A 118 1.67 -1.45 -3.70
N HIS A 119 1.00 -1.13 -2.60
CA HIS A 119 0.65 0.23 -2.21
C HIS A 119 1.28 0.53 -0.86
N LEU A 120 1.97 1.66 -0.76
CA LEU A 120 2.46 2.18 0.51
C LEU A 120 1.87 3.56 0.76
N PHE A 121 1.23 3.69 1.90
CA PHE A 121 0.60 4.88 2.38
C PHE A 121 1.33 5.39 3.62
N GLU A 122 1.45 6.70 3.75
CA GLU A 122 1.94 7.38 4.95
C GLU A 122 0.79 8.17 5.57
N CYS A 123 0.59 8.02 6.88
CA CYS A 123 -0.42 8.77 7.61
C CYS A 123 -0.05 10.25 7.70
N VAL A 124 -1.06 11.13 7.62
CA VAL A 124 -0.93 12.59 7.71
C VAL A 124 -1.86 13.15 8.78
#